data_AF-A0A6I9QG09-F1
#
_entry.id   AF-A0A6I9QG09-F1
#
_cell.length_a   1.000
_cell.length_b   1.000
_cell.length_c   1.000
_cell.angle_alpha   90.00
_cell.angle_beta   90.00
_cell.angle_gamma   90.00
#
_symmetry.space_group_name_H-M   'P 1'
#
loop_
_entity.id
_entity.type
_entity.pdbx_description
1 polymer ?
#
loop_
_entity_poly.entity_id
_entity_poly.type
_entity_poly.pdbx_seq_one_letter_code
_entity_poly.pdbx_strand_id
1 'polypeptide(L)'
;MHPPLTLHRHPMCAEIIEQFQKCHIDHPIAKFFGQCTELKIKLDRCFREEVGFLPFPSATTKALKRKANFEKSKILKERIQAQRQEMTKKGLE
;
A
#
# COMPACT_ATOMS: atom_id res chain seq x y z
N MET A 1 14.67 -6.44 -6.79
CA MET A 1 13.91 -6.12 -8.01
C MET A 1 12.70 -5.29 -7.62
N HIS A 2 12.54 -4.08 -8.17
CA HIS A 2 11.31 -3.29 -8.00
C HIS A 2 10.22 -3.88 -8.92
N PRO A 3 8.95 -3.95 -8.50
CA PRO A 3 7.85 -4.36 -9.38
C PRO A 3 7.82 -3.50 -10.67
N PRO A 4 7.28 -4.02 -11.79
CA PRO A 4 7.37 -3.35 -13.08
C PRO A 4 6.79 -1.92 -13.00
N LEU A 5 7.64 -0.93 -13.28
CA LEU A 5 7.25 0.48 -13.37
C LEU A 5 6.36 0.61 -14.62
N THR A 6 5.05 0.48 -14.43
CA THR A 6 4.08 0.71 -15.50
C THR A 6 4.02 2.21 -15.80
N LEU A 7 4.78 2.62 -16.82
CA LEU A 7 4.95 3.98 -17.35
C LEU A 7 3.63 4.75 -17.52
N HIS A 8 2.53 4.05 -17.80
CA HIS A 8 1.22 4.61 -18.13
C HIS A 8 0.47 5.29 -16.96
N ARG A 9 1.04 5.34 -15.75
CA ARG A 9 0.39 6.00 -14.59
C ARG A 9 1.01 7.34 -14.19
N HIS A 10 2.10 7.76 -14.84
CA HIS A 10 2.98 8.81 -14.31
C HIS A 10 3.47 9.80 -15.39
N PRO A 11 2.58 10.64 -15.97
CA PRO A 11 2.95 11.58 -17.02
C PRO A 11 3.96 12.64 -16.57
N MET A 12 4.02 12.98 -15.28
CA MET A 12 4.96 13.99 -14.75
C MET A 12 6.39 13.44 -14.58
N CYS A 13 6.54 12.12 -14.40
CA CYS A 13 7.83 11.48 -14.17
C CYS A 13 8.41 10.77 -15.41
N ALA A 14 7.77 10.93 -16.58
CA ALA A 14 8.12 10.20 -17.81
C ALA A 14 9.58 10.41 -18.23
N GLU A 15 10.08 11.65 -18.18
CA GLU A 15 11.47 11.98 -18.57
C GLU A 15 12.51 11.29 -17.68
N ILE A 16 12.23 11.09 -16.40
CA ILE A 16 13.14 10.44 -15.44
C ILE A 16 13.12 8.91 -15.68
N ILE A 17 11.96 8.35 -16.02
CA ILE A 17 11.82 6.92 -16.36
C ILE A 17 12.61 6.60 -17.62
N GLU A 18 12.56 7.47 -18.64
CA GLU A 18 13.26 7.25 -19.89
C GLU A 18 14.79 7.25 -19.69
N GLN A 19 15.31 8.18 -18.88
CA GLN A 19 16.73 8.21 -18.50
C GLN A 19 17.14 6.97 -17.70
N PHE A 20 16.27 6.52 -16.79
CA PHE A 20 16.51 5.31 -16.00
C PHE A 20 16.54 4.05 -16.88
N GLN A 21 15.62 3.94 -17.85
CA GLN A 21 15.61 2.85 -18.83
C GLN A 21 16.84 2.88 -19.73
N LYS A 22 17.27 4.05 -20.21
CA LYS A 22 18.53 4.21 -20.97
C LYS A 22 19.74 3.72 -20.15
N CYS A 23 19.85 4.09 -18.88
CA CYS A 23 20.92 3.60 -18.00
C CYS A 23 20.89 2.07 -17.83
N HIS A 24 19.72 1.46 -17.74
CA HIS A 24 19.56 0.01 -17.64
C HIS A 24 19.89 -0.75 -18.95
N ILE A 25 19.66 -0.12 -20.11
CA ILE A 25 19.98 -0.68 -21.43
C ILE A 25 21.50 -0.58 -21.68
N ASP A 26 22.12 0.55 -21.33
CA ASP A 26 23.56 0.78 -21.52
C ASP A 26 24.41 -0.08 -20.55
N HIS A 27 23.89 -0.30 -19.34
CA HIS A 27 24.60 -1.00 -18.28
C HIS A 27 23.83 -2.21 -17.73
N PRO A 28 23.63 -3.27 -18.54
CA PRO A 28 22.83 -4.44 -18.15
C PRO A 28 23.45 -5.25 -16.99
N ILE A 29 24.78 -5.16 -16.81
CA ILE A 29 25.53 -5.83 -15.74
C ILE A 29 25.73 -4.88 -14.55
N ALA A 30 26.10 -3.61 -14.80
CA ALA A 30 26.38 -2.65 -13.73
C ALA A 30 25.12 -2.07 -13.05
N LYS A 31 23.91 -2.36 -13.56
CA LYS A 31 22.64 -2.14 -12.84
C LYS A 31 22.61 -2.80 -11.46
N PHE A 32 23.33 -3.91 -11.27
CA PHE A 32 23.43 -4.60 -9.99
C PHE A 32 24.49 -3.99 -9.06
N PHE A 33 25.41 -3.18 -9.60
CA PHE A 33 26.46 -2.48 -8.86
C PHE A 33 26.09 -1.04 -8.48
N GLY A 34 24.87 -0.60 -8.82
CA GLY A 34 24.34 0.68 -8.37
C GLY A 34 24.73 1.89 -9.22
N GLN A 35 25.25 1.73 -10.44
CA GLN A 35 25.52 2.85 -11.35
C GLN A 35 24.26 3.70 -11.66
N CYS A 36 23.09 3.07 -11.71
CA CYS A 36 21.82 3.77 -11.95
C CYS A 36 21.09 4.17 -10.64
N THR A 37 21.75 4.13 -9.47
CA THR A 37 21.11 4.41 -8.17
C THR A 37 20.65 5.85 -8.05
N GLU A 38 21.41 6.81 -8.57
CA GLU A 38 21.05 8.23 -8.53
C GLU A 38 19.76 8.52 -9.33
N LEU A 39 19.65 7.95 -10.53
CA LEU A 39 18.44 8.05 -11.35
C LEU A 39 17.25 7.37 -10.69
N LYS A 40 17.49 6.23 -10.03
CA LYS A 40 16.47 5.55 -9.23
C LYS A 40 15.95 6.42 -8.08
N ILE A 41 16.84 7.10 -7.34
CA ILE A 41 16.45 7.97 -6.21
C ILE A 41 15.58 9.14 -6.69
N LYS A 42 15.98 9.78 -7.81
CA LYS A 42 15.18 10.85 -8.42
C LYS A 42 13.80 10.37 -8.86
N LEU A 43 13.74 9.16 -9.41
CA LEU A 43 12.49 8.56 -9.84
C LEU A 43 11.56 8.23 -8.67
N ASP A 44 12.11 7.65 -7.59
CA ASP A 44 11.38 7.34 -6.36
C ASP A 44 10.84 8.61 -5.69
N ARG A 45 11.61 9.71 -5.75
CA ARG A 45 11.19 11.02 -5.27
C ARG A 45 10.04 11.58 -6.10
N CYS A 46 10.15 11.52 -7.43
CA CYS A 46 9.09 11.98 -8.33
C CYS A 46 7.79 11.19 -8.13
N PHE A 47 7.85 9.86 -7.95
CA PHE A 47 6.66 9.07 -7.64
C PHE A 47 6.06 9.38 -6.26
N ARG A 48 6.88 9.73 -5.25
CA ARG A 48 6.35 10.18 -3.95
C ARG A 48 5.60 11.50 -4.08
N GLU A 49 6.12 12.42 -4.89
CA GLU A 49 5.51 13.72 -5.16
C GLU A 49 4.23 13.60 -5.99
N GLU A 50 4.23 12.74 -7.03
CA GLU A 50 3.07 12.54 -7.90
C GLU A 50 1.94 11.78 -7.20
N VAL A 51 2.25 10.83 -6.32
CA VAL A 51 1.24 9.98 -5.70
C VAL A 51 0.65 10.61 -4.43
N GLY A 52 1.38 11.47 -3.70
CA GLY A 52 0.92 12.25 -2.54
C GLY A 52 0.37 11.48 -1.31
N PHE A 53 -0.19 10.28 -1.49
CA PHE A 53 -0.99 9.57 -0.50
C PHE A 53 -1.44 8.17 -0.98
N LEU A 54 -0.59 7.33 -1.59
CA LEU A 54 -0.89 5.89 -1.57
C LEU A 54 -0.03 5.26 -0.49
N PRO A 55 -0.62 4.95 0.68
CA PRO A 55 0.14 4.42 1.79
C PRO A 55 0.60 3.01 1.41
N PHE A 56 1.91 2.84 1.21
CA PHE A 56 2.56 1.75 1.92
C PHE A 56 2.08 1.87 3.37
N PRO A 57 1.36 0.89 3.93
CA PRO A 57 0.53 1.07 5.13
C PRO A 57 1.39 1.64 6.27
N SER A 58 1.35 2.96 6.42
CA SER A 58 2.11 3.67 7.42
C SER A 58 1.46 3.39 8.78
N ALA A 59 2.26 3.42 9.84
CA ALA A 59 1.84 3.07 11.19
C ALA A 59 0.54 3.80 11.63
N THR A 60 0.29 5.00 11.10
CA THR A 60 -0.91 5.81 11.30
C THR A 60 -2.19 5.16 10.75
N THR A 61 -2.16 4.54 9.56
CA THR A 61 -3.33 3.84 9.00
C THR A 61 -3.67 2.57 9.78
N LYS A 62 -2.66 1.88 10.35
CA LYS A 62 -2.87 0.73 11.24
C LYS A 62 -3.60 1.13 12.53
N ALA A 63 -3.25 2.27 13.13
CA ALA A 63 -3.88 2.76 14.36
C ALA A 63 -5.36 3.12 14.15
N LEU A 64 -5.68 3.81 13.04
CA LEU A 64 -7.07 4.14 12.68
C LEU A 64 -7.90 2.88 12.39
N LYS A 65 -7.33 1.90 11.67
CA LYS A 65 -7.99 0.60 11.44
C LYS A 65 -8.25 -0.17 12.73
N ARG A 66 -7.37 -0.10 13.73
CA ARG A 66 -7.59 -0.75 15.04
C ARG A 66 -8.79 -0.17 15.78
N LYS A 67 -8.96 1.16 15.81
CA LYS A 67 -10.13 1.80 16.44
C LYS A 67 -11.44 1.39 15.75
N ALA A 68 -11.46 1.40 14.41
CA ALA A 68 -12.62 0.97 13.65
C ALA A 68 -12.96 -0.53 13.83
N ASN A 69 -11.95 -1.38 14.04
CA ASN A 69 -12.15 -2.82 14.27
C ASN A 69 -12.71 -3.10 15.68
N PHE A 70 -12.28 -2.32 16.69
CA PHE A 70 -12.79 -2.43 18.06
C PHE A 70 -14.29 -2.14 18.15
N GLU A 71 -14.75 -1.03 17.55
CA GLU A 71 -16.18 -0.67 17.54
C GLU A 71 -17.03 -1.75 16.84
N LYS A 72 -16.57 -2.24 15.68
CA LYS A 72 -17.25 -3.33 14.96
C LYS A 72 -17.32 -4.61 15.79
N SER A 73 -16.26 -4.93 16.54
CA SER A 73 -16.24 -6.11 17.42
C SER A 73 -17.21 -5.97 18.59
N LYS A 74 -17.37 -4.76 19.16
CA LYS A 74 -18.34 -4.49 20.23
C LYS A 74 -19.78 -4.73 19.76
N ILE A 75 -20.15 -4.10 18.63
CA ILE A 75 -21.49 -4.24 18.04
C ILE A 75 -21.79 -5.71 17.69
N LEU A 76 -20.81 -6.43 17.13
CA LEU A 76 -20.99 -7.84 16.80
C LEU A 76 -21.20 -8.70 18.05
N LYS A 77 -20.44 -8.47 19.13
CA LYS A 77 -20.61 -9.20 20.39
C LYS A 77 -21.98 -8.99 21.00
N GLU A 78 -22.49 -7.74 21.00
CA GLU A 78 -23.83 -7.43 21.52
C GLU A 78 -24.92 -8.15 20.71
N ARG A 79 -24.82 -8.15 19.37
CA ARG A 79 -25.75 -8.93 18.52
C ARG A 79 -25.72 -10.42 18.82
N ILE A 80 -24.53 -11.00 18.95
CA ILE A 80 -24.37 -12.44 19.25
C ILE A 80 -24.98 -12.78 20.62
N GLN A 81 -24.79 -11.93 21.63
CA GLN A 81 -25.38 -12.14 22.95
C GLN A 81 -26.91 -12.06 22.93
N ALA A 82 -27.48 -11.07 22.24
CA ALA A 82 -28.92 -10.96 22.07
C ALA A 82 -29.52 -12.19 21.36
N GLN A 83 -28.88 -12.65 20.28
CA GLN A 83 -29.27 -13.88 19.58
C GLN A 83 -29.17 -15.11 20.48
N ARG A 84 -28.10 -15.24 21.29
CA ARG A 84 -27.98 -16.36 22.24
C ARG A 84 -29.09 -16.35 23.28
N GLN A 85 -29.43 -15.19 23.86
CA GLN A 85 -30.50 -15.08 24.83
C GLN A 85 -31.87 -15.42 24.21
N GLU A 86 -32.11 -14.99 22.98
CA GLU A 86 -33.33 -15.34 22.25
C GLU A 86 -33.42 -16.85 21.98
N MET A 87 -32.32 -17.47 21.55
CA MET A 87 -32.24 -18.92 21.35
C MET A 87 -32.43 -19.71 22.65
N THR A 88 -31.87 -19.24 23.76
CA THR A 88 -32.07 -19.86 25.09
C THR A 88 -33.52 -19.74 25.56
N LYS A 89 -34.18 -18.59 25.33
CA LYS A 89 -35.61 -18.42 25.66
C LYS A 89 -36.49 -19.33 24.80
N LYS A 90 -36.28 -19.35 23.48
CA LYS A 90 -37.03 -20.20 22.54
C LYS A 90 -36.81 -21.70 22.75
N GLY A 91 -35.66 -22.11 23.30
CA GLY A 91 -35.39 -23.50 23.65
C GLY A 91 -35.90 -23.92 25.03
N LEU A 92 -36.45 -22.98 25.81
CA LEU A 92 -37.05 -23.23 27.12
C LEU A 92 -38.59 -23.21 27.07
N GLU A 93 -39.19 -22.81 25.94
CA GLU A 93 -40.62 -22.96 25.60
C GLU A 93 -40.85 -24.26 24.82
#